data_AF-A0AAD6WY90-F1
#
_entry.id   AF-A0AAD6WY90-F1
#
_cell.length_a   1.000
_cell.length_b   1.000
_cell.length_c   1.000
_cell.angle_alpha   90.00
_cell.angle_beta   90.00
_cell.angle_gamma   90.00
#
_symmetry.space_group_name_H-M   'P 1'
#
loop_
_entity.id
_entity.type
_entity.pdbx_description
1 polymer ?
#
loop_
_entity_poly.entity_id
_entity_poly.type
_entity_poly.pdbx_seq_one_letter_code
_entity_poly.pdbx_strand_id
1 'polypeptide(L)'
;MSLAAYATPHPQTRYSAEFFSALTMAQTPQIILPKILQEGGLKGFVFTQIEPTAVDEIIVTAGDAIPCVKDLLDIIQQFEDAYRRGARSVCIGVGSEFKKCHFSKIRLFMNINNNYLPLQWAARMVDRVVSHSLLLPAVIEDFKRCKFSEPLAGFHVTETPLYNLGCLLGEQWAMEDVINARAELIYFRQATKVLMADPSSLFLPTSFINDLRVLYHLPGRPASPDLIQLRARIRSGTVDTIGFVSWAAGHFSGVNLICLPQLEHGDSLHLPIGADIVPLLRWAFLGLPGFELPATARAQSF
;
A
#
# COMPACT_ATOMS: atom_id res chain seq x y z
N MET A 1 -32.48 -13.57 -5.41
CA MET A 1 -31.08 -13.55 -4.96
C MET A 1 -30.35 -12.45 -5.71
N SER A 2 -29.55 -11.61 -5.05
CA SER A 2 -28.75 -10.57 -5.72
C SER A 2 -27.50 -11.17 -6.38
N LEU A 3 -26.90 -10.48 -7.36
CA LEU A 3 -25.60 -10.89 -7.91
C LEU A 3 -24.56 -10.99 -6.80
N ALA A 4 -24.52 -10.02 -5.88
CA ALA A 4 -23.56 -10.03 -4.78
C ALA A 4 -23.66 -11.34 -3.96
N ALA A 5 -24.86 -11.73 -3.54
CA ALA A 5 -25.04 -12.98 -2.80
C ALA A 5 -24.69 -14.22 -3.65
N TYR A 6 -24.98 -14.19 -4.96
CA TYR A 6 -24.70 -15.31 -5.86
C TYR A 6 -23.21 -15.49 -6.17
N ALA A 7 -22.51 -14.39 -6.45
CA ALA A 7 -21.12 -14.40 -6.86
C ALA A 7 -20.14 -14.40 -5.69
N THR A 8 -20.58 -14.15 -4.45
CA THR A 8 -19.69 -14.20 -3.28
C THR A 8 -19.33 -15.65 -2.95
N PRO A 9 -18.03 -16.02 -2.95
CA PRO A 9 -17.60 -17.33 -2.50
C PRO A 9 -17.98 -17.57 -1.03
N HIS A 10 -18.19 -18.82 -0.64
CA HIS A 10 -18.42 -19.13 0.76
C HIS A 10 -17.19 -18.75 1.60
N PRO A 11 -17.35 -18.19 2.81
CA PRO A 11 -16.22 -17.74 3.65
C PRO A 11 -15.15 -18.82 3.90
N GLN A 12 -15.58 -20.08 4.04
CA GLN A 12 -14.69 -21.21 4.28
C GLN A 12 -14.04 -21.78 3.00
N THR A 13 -14.42 -21.29 1.81
CA THR A 13 -13.80 -21.73 0.56
C THR A 13 -12.35 -21.25 0.49
N ARG A 14 -11.43 -22.16 0.12
CA ARG A 14 -10.02 -21.81 -0.07
C ARG A 14 -9.89 -20.65 -1.07
N TYR A 15 -9.05 -19.67 -0.74
CA TYR A 15 -8.84 -18.43 -1.48
C TYR A 15 -10.02 -17.43 -1.48
N SER A 16 -11.02 -17.62 -0.61
CA SER A 16 -11.99 -16.56 -0.29
C SER A 16 -11.30 -15.36 0.37
N ALA A 17 -12.01 -14.24 0.47
CA ALA A 17 -11.48 -13.07 1.18
C ALA A 17 -11.25 -13.40 2.66
N GLU A 18 -12.19 -14.15 3.26
CA GLU A 18 -12.12 -14.59 4.65
C GLU A 18 -10.96 -15.55 4.88
N PHE A 19 -10.70 -16.47 3.94
CA PHE A 19 -9.55 -17.35 3.97
C PHE A 19 -8.24 -16.55 4.07
N PHE A 20 -8.02 -15.58 3.16
CA PHE A 20 -6.81 -14.75 3.23
C PHE A 20 -6.78 -13.92 4.52
N SER A 21 -7.88 -13.27 4.91
CA SER A 21 -7.92 -12.45 6.14
C SER A 21 -7.63 -13.24 7.42
N ALA A 22 -7.79 -14.56 7.41
CA ALA A 22 -7.53 -15.43 8.55
C ALA A 22 -6.10 -16.00 8.58
N LEU A 23 -5.32 -15.85 7.50
CA LEU A 23 -3.97 -16.40 7.44
C LEU A 23 -3.04 -15.67 8.40
N THR A 24 -2.35 -16.45 9.23
CA THR A 24 -1.23 -15.95 10.04
C THR A 24 0.06 -15.93 9.25
N MET A 25 1.03 -15.15 9.72
CA MET A 25 2.39 -15.15 9.18
C MET A 25 2.94 -16.57 9.07
N ALA A 26 2.83 -17.40 10.14
CA ALA A 26 3.32 -18.77 10.14
C ALA A 26 2.70 -19.69 9.06
N GLN A 27 1.47 -19.41 8.63
CA GLN A 27 0.77 -20.19 7.61
C GLN A 27 1.17 -19.78 6.20
N THR A 28 1.60 -18.53 5.98
CA THR A 28 1.86 -18.01 4.63
C THR A 28 2.85 -18.83 3.78
N PRO A 29 3.95 -19.40 4.30
CA PRO A 29 4.86 -20.22 3.49
C PRO A 29 4.27 -21.56 3.04
N GLN A 30 3.18 -22.01 3.69
CA GLN A 30 2.55 -23.31 3.41
C GLN A 30 1.46 -23.20 2.33
N ILE A 31 1.05 -21.97 1.98
CA ILE A 31 -0.02 -21.73 1.03
C ILE A 31 0.54 -21.77 -0.40
N ILE A 32 0.19 -22.83 -1.11
CA ILE A 32 0.46 -22.95 -2.55
C ILE A 32 -0.64 -22.21 -3.30
N LEU A 33 -0.27 -21.19 -4.07
CA LEU A 33 -1.17 -20.49 -5.00
C LEU A 33 -1.11 -21.15 -6.39
N PRO A 34 -2.24 -21.22 -7.10
CA PRO A 34 -2.25 -21.63 -8.51
C PRO A 34 -1.46 -20.64 -9.39
N LYS A 35 -1.07 -21.09 -10.58
CA LYS A 35 -0.31 -20.28 -11.52
C LYS A 35 -1.20 -19.18 -12.10
N ILE A 36 -0.75 -17.93 -11.97
CA ILE A 36 -1.35 -16.79 -12.67
C ILE A 36 -0.73 -16.69 -14.06
N LEU A 37 -1.59 -16.55 -15.06
CA LEU A 37 -1.21 -16.38 -16.46
C LEU A 37 -0.69 -14.96 -16.70
N GLN A 38 0.09 -14.79 -17.76
CA GLN A 38 0.47 -13.47 -18.24
C GLN A 38 -0.75 -12.75 -18.86
N GLU A 39 -0.65 -11.44 -19.01
CA GLU A 39 -1.64 -10.60 -19.71
C GLU A 39 -1.91 -11.13 -21.13
N GLY A 40 -3.19 -11.18 -21.53
CA GLY A 40 -3.61 -11.83 -22.78
C GLY A 40 -3.63 -13.37 -22.73
N GLY A 41 -3.55 -13.93 -21.52
CA GLY A 41 -3.68 -15.35 -21.25
C GLY A 41 -5.11 -15.86 -21.47
N LEU A 42 -6.09 -15.01 -21.19
CA LEU A 42 -7.50 -15.25 -21.51
C LEU A 42 -7.74 -15.05 -23.02
N LYS A 43 -8.17 -16.11 -23.72
CA LYS A 43 -8.41 -16.08 -25.18
C LYS A 43 -9.81 -15.60 -25.55
N GLY A 44 -10.73 -15.61 -24.61
CA GLY A 44 -12.09 -15.13 -24.78
C GLY A 44 -12.99 -15.64 -23.66
N PHE A 45 -14.20 -15.09 -23.58
CA PHE A 45 -15.19 -15.57 -22.63
C PHE A 45 -16.61 -15.37 -23.15
N VAL A 46 -17.53 -16.21 -22.69
CA VAL A 46 -18.96 -16.14 -23.02
C VAL A 46 -19.78 -16.42 -21.77
N PHE A 47 -20.72 -15.53 -21.45
CA PHE A 47 -21.68 -15.76 -20.37
C PHE A 47 -22.72 -16.79 -20.79
N THR A 48 -23.07 -17.70 -19.87
CA THR A 48 -24.07 -18.72 -20.13
C THR A 48 -25.12 -18.76 -19.02
N GLN A 49 -26.33 -19.20 -19.37
CA GLN A 49 -27.42 -19.39 -18.41
C GLN A 49 -27.33 -20.73 -17.67
N ILE A 50 -26.36 -21.58 -18.02
CA ILE A 50 -26.18 -22.89 -17.41
C ILE A 50 -25.58 -22.68 -16.02
N GLU A 51 -26.29 -23.16 -15.01
CA GLU A 51 -25.79 -23.17 -13.65
C GLU A 51 -24.72 -24.26 -13.50
N PRO A 52 -23.51 -23.91 -13.04
CA PRO A 52 -22.46 -24.87 -12.75
C PRO A 52 -22.85 -25.82 -11.64
N THR A 53 -22.66 -27.12 -11.89
CA THR A 53 -22.95 -28.18 -10.91
C THR A 53 -21.71 -28.96 -10.53
N ALA A 54 -20.65 -28.89 -11.34
CA ALA A 54 -19.43 -29.60 -11.06
C ALA A 54 -18.55 -28.81 -10.09
N VAL A 55 -17.87 -29.53 -9.20
CA VAL A 55 -17.05 -28.94 -8.13
C VAL A 55 -15.95 -28.06 -8.73
N ASP A 56 -15.28 -28.52 -9.78
CA ASP A 56 -14.22 -27.81 -10.50
C ASP A 56 -14.70 -26.57 -11.26
N GLU A 57 -15.99 -26.38 -11.48
CA GLU A 57 -16.55 -25.15 -12.03
C GLU A 57 -16.76 -24.07 -10.93
N ILE A 58 -16.72 -24.45 -9.65
CA ILE A 58 -17.04 -23.59 -8.50
C ILE A 58 -15.80 -23.31 -7.62
N ILE A 59 -14.97 -24.32 -7.36
CA ILE A 59 -13.78 -24.20 -6.49
C ILE A 59 -12.50 -24.04 -7.31
N VAL A 60 -11.49 -23.42 -6.71
CA VAL A 60 -10.15 -23.29 -7.32
C VAL A 60 -9.20 -24.33 -6.73
N THR A 61 -8.45 -25.02 -7.59
CA THR A 61 -7.41 -25.97 -7.20
C THR A 61 -6.01 -25.41 -7.48
N ALA A 62 -4.97 -25.97 -6.87
CA ALA A 62 -3.59 -25.54 -7.12
C ALA A 62 -3.11 -25.80 -8.57
N GLY A 63 -3.76 -26.72 -9.29
CA GLY A 63 -3.48 -27.01 -10.70
C GLY A 63 -4.19 -26.09 -11.68
N ASP A 64 -5.09 -25.21 -11.22
CA ASP A 64 -5.79 -24.28 -12.09
C ASP A 64 -4.82 -23.24 -12.67
N ALA A 65 -5.10 -22.82 -13.91
CA ALA A 65 -4.46 -21.69 -14.54
C ALA A 65 -5.37 -20.47 -14.42
N ILE A 66 -4.93 -19.46 -13.68
CA ILE A 66 -5.74 -18.29 -13.32
C ILE A 66 -5.43 -17.15 -14.30
N PRO A 67 -6.41 -16.57 -15.01
CA PRO A 67 -6.18 -15.36 -15.78
C PRO A 67 -5.65 -14.22 -14.89
N CYS A 68 -4.86 -13.32 -15.47
CA CYS A 68 -4.34 -12.18 -14.72
C CYS A 68 -5.47 -11.20 -14.37
N VAL A 69 -5.22 -10.30 -13.41
CA VAL A 69 -6.20 -9.32 -12.95
C VAL A 69 -6.80 -8.48 -14.10
N LYS A 70 -5.98 -8.08 -15.08
CA LYS A 70 -6.45 -7.25 -16.21
C LYS A 70 -7.47 -8.01 -17.07
N ASP A 71 -7.17 -9.26 -17.41
CA ASP A 71 -8.07 -10.12 -18.19
C ASP A 71 -9.39 -10.40 -17.42
N LEU A 72 -9.34 -10.48 -16.09
CA LEU A 72 -10.52 -10.72 -15.24
C LEU A 72 -11.43 -9.49 -15.10
N LEU A 73 -10.87 -8.27 -15.18
CA LEU A 73 -11.66 -7.03 -15.03
C LEU A 73 -12.74 -6.92 -16.09
N ASP A 74 -12.45 -7.28 -17.34
CA ASP A 74 -13.41 -7.25 -18.46
C ASP A 74 -14.62 -8.16 -18.22
N ILE A 75 -14.37 -9.32 -17.59
CA ILE A 75 -15.43 -10.26 -17.20
C ILE A 75 -16.27 -9.64 -16.06
N ILE A 76 -15.61 -9.14 -15.01
CA ILE A 76 -16.28 -8.67 -13.79
C ILE A 76 -17.11 -7.42 -14.02
N GLN A 77 -16.65 -6.50 -14.85
CA GLN A 77 -17.40 -5.30 -15.21
C GLN A 77 -18.75 -5.64 -15.88
N GLN A 78 -18.85 -6.81 -16.52
CA GLN A 78 -20.07 -7.26 -17.19
C GLN A 78 -20.95 -8.18 -16.32
N PHE A 79 -20.53 -8.53 -15.10
CA PHE A 79 -21.25 -9.48 -14.24
C PHE A 79 -22.69 -9.06 -13.97
N GLU A 80 -22.91 -7.81 -13.58
CA GLU A 80 -24.23 -7.31 -13.18
C GLU A 80 -25.22 -7.40 -14.36
N ASP A 81 -24.81 -6.91 -15.53
CA ASP A 81 -25.65 -6.96 -16.72
C ASP A 81 -25.85 -8.39 -17.24
N ALA A 82 -24.82 -9.23 -17.20
CA ALA A 82 -24.94 -10.64 -17.57
C ALA A 82 -25.91 -11.39 -16.63
N TYR A 83 -25.81 -11.17 -15.32
CA TYR A 83 -26.69 -11.80 -14.32
C TYR A 83 -28.15 -11.40 -14.49
N ARG A 84 -28.41 -10.10 -14.75
CA ARG A 84 -29.74 -9.57 -15.07
C ARG A 84 -30.33 -10.20 -16.33
N ARG A 85 -29.50 -10.51 -17.33
CA ARG A 85 -29.88 -11.25 -18.55
C ARG A 85 -30.03 -12.77 -18.34
N GLY A 86 -29.97 -13.24 -17.10
CA GLY A 86 -30.16 -14.64 -16.74
C GLY A 86 -28.89 -15.49 -16.74
N ALA A 87 -27.70 -14.90 -16.98
CA ALA A 87 -26.46 -15.66 -16.91
C ALA A 87 -26.19 -16.14 -15.47
N ARG A 88 -25.62 -17.33 -15.37
CA ARG A 88 -25.27 -18.02 -14.12
C ARG A 88 -23.81 -18.47 -14.09
N SER A 89 -23.15 -18.48 -15.24
CA SER A 89 -21.74 -18.82 -15.36
C SER A 89 -21.08 -18.08 -16.51
N VAL A 90 -19.76 -18.21 -16.59
CA VAL A 90 -18.95 -17.76 -17.71
C VAL A 90 -18.08 -18.92 -18.19
N CYS A 91 -18.09 -19.18 -19.49
CA CYS A 91 -17.12 -20.06 -20.13
C CYS A 91 -15.90 -19.23 -20.52
N ILE A 92 -14.74 -19.52 -19.95
CA ILE A 92 -13.48 -18.82 -20.22
C ILE A 92 -12.55 -19.70 -21.05
N GLY A 93 -11.91 -19.11 -22.07
CA GLY A 93 -10.89 -19.77 -22.89
C GLY A 93 -9.50 -19.56 -22.30
N VAL A 94 -8.85 -20.62 -21.83
CA VAL A 94 -7.49 -20.58 -21.29
C VAL A 94 -6.64 -21.62 -22.02
N GLY A 95 -5.64 -21.16 -22.78
CA GLY A 95 -4.88 -22.03 -23.67
C GLY A 95 -5.77 -22.56 -24.81
N SER A 96 -5.84 -23.89 -24.97
CA SER A 96 -6.70 -24.56 -25.95
C SER A 96 -8.05 -25.01 -25.40
N GLU A 97 -8.33 -24.77 -24.12
CA GLU A 97 -9.52 -25.28 -23.43
C GLU A 97 -10.49 -24.16 -23.08
N PHE A 98 -11.79 -24.45 -23.20
CA PHE A 98 -12.85 -23.62 -22.62
C PHE A 98 -13.34 -24.27 -21.32
N LYS A 99 -13.29 -23.52 -20.23
CA LYS A 99 -13.71 -23.97 -18.91
C LYS A 99 -14.92 -23.16 -18.46
N LYS A 100 -15.96 -23.85 -18.01
CA LYS A 100 -17.11 -23.20 -17.40
C LYS A 100 -16.75 -22.85 -15.95
N CYS A 101 -17.08 -21.64 -15.54
CA CYS A 101 -16.80 -21.11 -14.22
C CYS A 101 -18.04 -20.43 -13.65
N HIS A 102 -18.38 -20.77 -12.42
CA HIS A 102 -19.32 -20.01 -11.63
C HIS A 102 -18.78 -18.62 -11.33
N PHE A 103 -19.65 -17.63 -11.13
CA PHE A 103 -19.23 -16.26 -10.82
C PHE A 103 -18.40 -16.18 -9.53
N SER A 104 -18.68 -17.04 -8.56
CA SER A 104 -17.83 -17.15 -7.36
C SER A 104 -16.42 -17.66 -7.65
N LYS A 105 -16.24 -18.58 -8.61
CA LYS A 105 -14.90 -19.02 -9.01
C LYS A 105 -14.07 -17.87 -9.61
N ILE A 106 -14.69 -17.00 -10.40
CA ILE A 106 -14.04 -15.78 -10.92
C ILE A 106 -13.68 -14.80 -9.80
N ARG A 107 -14.51 -14.67 -8.75
CA ARG A 107 -14.15 -13.88 -7.56
C ARG A 107 -12.97 -14.49 -6.81
N LEU A 108 -12.89 -15.82 -6.70
CA LEU A 108 -11.72 -16.50 -6.14
C LEU A 108 -10.46 -16.22 -6.98
N PHE A 109 -10.57 -16.20 -8.32
CA PHE A 109 -9.46 -15.81 -9.20
C PHE A 109 -8.94 -14.39 -8.91
N MET A 110 -9.85 -13.44 -8.67
CA MET A 110 -9.47 -12.08 -8.25
C MET A 110 -8.78 -12.06 -6.89
N ASN A 111 -9.33 -12.78 -5.90
CA ASN A 111 -8.73 -12.84 -4.58
C ASN A 111 -7.31 -13.40 -4.64
N ILE A 112 -7.08 -14.42 -5.46
CA ILE A 112 -5.74 -14.98 -5.71
C ILE A 112 -4.83 -13.92 -6.34
N ASN A 113 -5.27 -13.23 -7.39
CA ASN A 113 -4.48 -12.16 -8.03
C ASN A 113 -4.11 -11.05 -7.02
N ASN A 114 -5.07 -10.60 -6.23
CA ASN A 114 -4.88 -9.52 -5.26
C ASN A 114 -3.95 -9.92 -4.10
N ASN A 115 -3.91 -11.20 -3.73
CA ASN A 115 -3.11 -11.70 -2.60
C ASN A 115 -1.83 -12.42 -3.02
N TYR A 116 -1.53 -12.54 -4.33
CA TYR A 116 -0.35 -13.27 -4.81
C TYR A 116 0.95 -12.67 -4.28
N LEU A 117 1.18 -11.39 -4.55
CA LEU A 117 2.39 -10.69 -4.10
C LEU A 117 2.42 -10.51 -2.56
N PRO A 118 1.31 -10.09 -1.90
CA PRO A 118 1.25 -10.05 -0.43
C PRO A 118 1.67 -11.35 0.26
N LEU A 119 1.17 -12.49 -0.23
CA LEU A 119 1.49 -13.79 0.36
C LEU A 119 2.95 -14.18 0.14
N GLN A 120 3.52 -13.88 -1.03
CA GLN A 120 4.95 -14.11 -1.30
C GLN A 120 5.84 -13.26 -0.39
N TRP A 121 5.49 -12.00 -0.18
CA TRP A 121 6.20 -11.11 0.72
C TRP A 121 6.13 -11.60 2.17
N ALA A 122 4.94 -11.97 2.65
CA ALA A 122 4.77 -12.55 3.97
C ALA A 122 5.60 -13.82 4.16
N ALA A 123 5.54 -14.75 3.21
CA ALA A 123 6.29 -16.01 3.27
C ALA A 123 7.82 -15.76 3.32
N ARG A 124 8.33 -14.85 2.49
CA ARG A 124 9.75 -14.47 2.49
C ARG A 124 10.17 -13.80 3.80
N MET A 125 9.31 -12.97 4.39
CA MET A 125 9.61 -12.37 5.70
C MET A 125 9.70 -13.41 6.80
N VAL A 126 8.79 -14.39 6.83
CA VAL A 126 8.83 -15.47 7.81
C VAL A 126 10.14 -16.24 7.69
N ASP A 127 10.51 -16.63 6.47
CA ASP A 127 11.81 -17.28 6.22
C ASP A 127 12.97 -16.42 6.72
N ARG A 128 13.01 -15.12 6.39
CA ARG A 128 14.12 -14.25 6.79
C ARG A 128 14.20 -14.03 8.30
N VAL A 129 13.09 -13.72 8.96
CA VAL A 129 13.04 -13.47 10.39
C VAL A 129 13.40 -14.72 11.20
N VAL A 130 12.88 -15.88 10.78
CA VAL A 130 13.11 -17.16 11.48
C VAL A 130 14.52 -17.68 11.21
N SER A 131 14.95 -17.73 9.95
CA SER A 131 16.23 -18.36 9.56
C SER A 131 17.46 -17.55 9.99
N HIS A 132 17.32 -16.24 10.22
CA HIS A 132 18.44 -15.36 10.60
C HIS A 132 18.41 -14.94 12.08
N SER A 133 17.44 -15.42 12.87
CA SER A 133 17.27 -15.08 14.29
C SER A 133 17.37 -13.58 14.57
N LEU A 134 16.78 -12.76 13.70
CA LEU A 134 16.89 -11.29 13.75
C LEU A 134 16.24 -10.68 14.99
N LEU A 135 15.34 -11.43 15.63
CA LEU A 135 14.52 -11.00 16.76
C LEU A 135 14.66 -12.01 17.89
N LEU A 136 14.30 -11.58 19.10
CA LEU A 136 14.21 -12.47 20.26
C LEU A 136 13.19 -13.59 20.00
N PRO A 137 13.42 -14.83 20.49
CA PRO A 137 12.53 -15.96 20.21
C PRO A 137 11.06 -15.70 20.55
N ALA A 138 10.76 -15.05 21.68
CA ALA A 138 9.40 -14.69 22.04
C ALA A 138 8.73 -13.76 21.01
N VAL A 139 9.48 -12.77 20.50
CA VAL A 139 8.99 -11.83 19.48
C VAL A 139 8.76 -12.55 18.14
N ILE A 140 9.58 -13.55 17.80
CA ILE A 140 9.37 -14.38 16.62
C ILE A 140 8.06 -15.17 16.73
N GLU A 141 7.77 -15.73 17.91
CA GLU A 141 6.52 -16.48 18.13
C GLU A 141 5.29 -15.58 18.09
N ASP A 142 5.38 -14.35 18.61
CA ASP A 142 4.30 -13.37 18.49
C ASP A 142 4.10 -12.96 17.02
N PHE A 143 5.18 -12.62 16.32
CA PHE A 143 5.16 -12.30 14.89
C PHE A 143 4.51 -13.39 14.03
N LYS A 144 4.82 -14.66 14.30
CA LYS A 144 4.23 -15.82 13.62
C LYS A 144 2.71 -15.92 13.79
N ARG A 145 2.16 -15.44 14.91
CA ARG A 145 0.74 -15.49 15.24
C ARG A 145 -0.07 -14.34 14.64
N CYS A 146 0.57 -13.21 14.35
CA CYS A 146 -0.07 -12.09 13.68
C CYS A 146 -0.66 -12.52 12.33
N LYS A 147 -1.80 -11.94 11.96
CA LYS A 147 -2.32 -12.09 10.59
C LYS A 147 -1.39 -11.35 9.65
N PHE A 148 -1.14 -11.91 8.47
CA PHE A 148 -0.22 -11.25 7.54
C PHE A 148 -0.77 -9.90 7.04
N SER A 149 -2.10 -9.76 7.02
CA SER A 149 -2.82 -8.54 6.65
C SER A 149 -3.13 -7.60 7.82
N GLU A 150 -2.71 -7.93 9.06
CA GLU A 150 -2.91 -7.02 10.19
C GLU A 150 -2.07 -5.75 10.00
N PRO A 151 -2.59 -4.56 10.35
CA PRO A 151 -1.80 -3.34 10.36
C PRO A 151 -0.59 -3.44 11.29
N LEU A 152 0.48 -2.71 10.97
CA LEU A 152 1.61 -2.53 11.88
C LEU A 152 1.15 -1.87 13.18
N ALA A 153 1.35 -2.57 14.30
CA ALA A 153 0.98 -2.05 15.62
C ALA A 153 1.89 -0.88 16.04
N GLY A 154 1.30 0.05 16.81
CA GLY A 154 2.04 1.17 17.42
C GLY A 154 2.22 2.39 16.52
N PHE A 155 1.58 2.42 15.35
CA PHE A 155 1.50 3.58 14.46
C PHE A 155 0.11 4.20 14.52
N HIS A 156 0.05 5.51 14.47
CA HIS A 156 -1.19 6.29 14.57
C HIS A 156 -1.79 6.57 13.20
N VAL A 157 -0.95 6.79 12.19
CA VAL A 157 -1.38 7.26 10.87
C VAL A 157 -1.42 6.11 9.86
N THR A 158 -0.51 5.15 9.98
CA THR A 158 -0.34 4.13 8.94
C THR A 158 -1.11 2.85 9.27
N GLU A 159 -2.09 2.50 8.43
CA GLU A 159 -2.75 1.17 8.44
C GLU A 159 -1.97 0.12 7.62
N THR A 160 -0.66 0.34 7.42
CA THR A 160 0.23 -0.50 6.62
C THR A 160 0.10 -1.96 7.04
N PRO A 161 -0.40 -2.86 6.17
CA PRO A 161 -0.43 -4.28 6.48
C PRO A 161 0.98 -4.82 6.72
N LEU A 162 1.12 -5.74 7.66
CA LEU A 162 2.40 -6.32 8.07
C LEU A 162 3.17 -6.86 6.86
N TYR A 163 2.48 -7.51 5.92
CA TYR A 163 3.09 -8.06 4.71
C TYR A 163 3.82 -7.03 3.82
N ASN A 164 3.43 -5.74 3.87
CA ASN A 164 4.07 -4.69 3.08
C ASN A 164 5.54 -4.50 3.48
N LEU A 165 5.93 -4.84 4.71
CA LEU A 165 7.35 -4.82 5.10
C LEU A 165 8.22 -5.76 4.24
N GLY A 166 7.61 -6.73 3.56
CA GLY A 166 8.31 -7.57 2.60
C GLY A 166 8.85 -6.82 1.39
N CYS A 167 8.38 -5.60 1.11
CA CYS A 167 8.98 -4.73 0.10
C CYS A 167 10.42 -4.32 0.45
N LEU A 168 10.83 -4.43 1.72
CA LEU A 168 12.20 -4.20 2.17
C LEU A 168 13.12 -5.41 1.90
N LEU A 169 12.57 -6.53 1.42
CA LEU A 169 13.32 -7.74 1.15
C LEU A 169 13.78 -7.81 -0.32
N GLY A 170 15.07 -7.56 -0.53
CA GLY A 170 15.72 -7.58 -1.84
C GLY A 170 15.60 -6.25 -2.56
N GLU A 171 15.70 -6.26 -3.89
CA GLU A 171 15.67 -5.05 -4.73
C GLU A 171 14.24 -4.79 -5.22
N GLN A 172 13.34 -4.45 -4.31
CA GLN A 172 11.98 -4.04 -4.64
C GLN A 172 11.79 -2.57 -4.29
N TRP A 173 10.83 -1.92 -4.97
CA TRP A 173 10.44 -0.56 -4.64
C TRP A 173 9.80 -0.52 -3.25
N ALA A 174 10.28 0.38 -2.41
CA ALA A 174 9.68 0.61 -1.10
C ALA A 174 8.28 1.19 -1.28
N MET A 175 7.33 0.69 -0.50
CA MET A 175 5.97 1.21 -0.50
C MET A 175 5.90 2.50 0.32
N GLU A 176 5.10 3.47 -0.15
CA GLU A 176 4.89 4.77 0.51
C GLU A 176 4.50 4.61 1.99
N ASP A 177 3.56 3.71 2.26
CA ASP A 177 3.10 3.34 3.60
C ASP A 177 4.22 2.84 4.53
N VAL A 178 5.21 2.13 3.99
CA VAL A 178 6.38 1.67 4.75
C VAL A 178 7.34 2.83 5.04
N ILE A 179 7.47 3.76 4.10
CA ILE A 179 8.26 4.99 4.29
C ILE A 179 7.61 5.89 5.35
N ASN A 180 6.29 6.05 5.32
CA ASN A 180 5.55 6.80 6.34
C ASN A 180 5.67 6.16 7.72
N ALA A 181 5.54 4.83 7.83
CA ALA A 181 5.75 4.13 9.09
C ALA A 181 7.18 4.35 9.62
N ARG A 182 8.18 4.37 8.72
CA ARG A 182 9.57 4.68 9.11
C ARG A 182 9.72 6.12 9.60
N ALA A 183 9.10 7.10 8.93
CA ALA A 183 9.13 8.51 9.35
C ALA A 183 8.47 8.71 10.73
N GLU A 184 7.32 8.07 10.96
CA GLU A 184 6.62 8.09 12.24
C GLU A 184 7.46 7.45 13.36
N LEU A 185 8.15 6.34 13.08
CA LEU A 185 9.08 5.73 14.04
C LEU A 185 10.24 6.66 14.41
N ILE A 186 10.76 7.43 13.45
CA ILE A 186 11.82 8.43 13.70
C ILE A 186 11.28 9.54 14.60
N TYR A 187 10.06 10.03 14.32
CA TYR A 187 9.39 11.01 15.15
C TYR A 187 9.22 10.51 16.59
N PHE A 188 8.68 9.30 16.79
CA PHE A 188 8.52 8.73 18.14
C PHE A 188 9.85 8.57 18.88
N ARG A 189 10.92 8.15 18.19
CA ARG A 189 12.27 8.05 18.79
C ARG A 189 12.84 9.40 19.22
N GLN A 190 12.44 10.49 18.57
CA GLN A 190 12.82 11.83 19.00
C GLN A 190 11.93 12.30 20.15
N ALA A 191 10.63 12.05 20.07
CA ALA A 191 9.68 12.40 21.12
C ALA A 191 10.03 11.76 22.47
N THR A 192 10.48 10.50 22.48
CA THR A 192 10.87 9.81 23.72
C THR A 192 12.14 10.37 24.37
N LYS A 193 12.94 11.16 23.66
CA LYS A 193 14.14 11.80 24.24
C LYS A 193 13.81 13.04 25.08
N VAL A 194 12.64 13.64 24.87
CA VAL A 194 12.24 14.87 25.55
C VAL A 194 11.02 14.56 26.42
N LEU A 195 11.28 14.04 27.62
CA LEU A 195 10.24 13.70 28.58
C LEU A 195 9.47 14.97 28.96
N MET A 196 8.15 14.96 28.80
CA MET A 196 7.22 16.04 29.18
C MET A 196 7.25 17.30 28.28
N ALA A 197 7.98 17.28 27.18
CA ALA A 197 7.92 18.37 26.20
C ALA A 197 7.58 17.85 24.80
N ASP A 198 7.09 18.79 24.04
CA ASP A 198 6.56 18.60 22.72
C ASP A 198 7.74 18.51 21.73
N PRO A 199 7.79 17.51 20.82
CA PRO A 199 8.99 17.28 20.00
C PRO A 199 9.31 18.47 19.12
N SER A 200 10.60 18.76 19.06
CA SER A 200 11.14 19.92 18.39
C SER A 200 11.37 19.72 16.89
N SER A 201 11.44 18.44 16.50
CA SER A 201 11.45 17.99 15.12
C SER A 201 10.10 17.39 14.76
N LEU A 202 9.52 17.86 13.65
CA LEU A 202 8.33 17.28 13.04
C LEU A 202 8.72 16.47 11.81
N PHE A 203 8.06 15.34 11.61
CA PHE A 203 8.13 14.57 10.37
C PHE A 203 6.74 14.54 9.74
N LEU A 204 6.64 15.05 8.51
CA LEU A 204 5.36 15.12 7.79
C LEU A 204 5.21 13.92 6.85
N PRO A 205 3.97 13.45 6.61
CA PRO A 205 3.70 12.35 5.68
C PRO A 205 4.18 12.65 4.26
N THR A 206 4.44 11.61 3.47
CA THR A 206 4.80 11.71 2.04
C THR A 206 3.77 12.47 1.20
N SER A 207 2.49 12.46 1.61
CA SER A 207 1.43 13.19 0.93
C SER A 207 1.58 14.71 1.04
N PHE A 208 2.29 15.22 2.07
CA PHE A 208 2.33 16.63 2.43
C PHE A 208 2.64 17.56 1.24
N ILE A 209 3.70 17.27 0.48
CA ILE A 209 4.07 18.12 -0.67
C ILE A 209 3.06 18.02 -1.80
N ASN A 210 2.47 16.84 -2.03
CA ASN A 210 1.43 16.68 -3.04
C ASN A 210 0.16 17.44 -2.66
N ASP A 211 -0.21 17.41 -1.38
CA ASP A 211 -1.34 18.18 -0.86
C ASP A 211 -1.07 19.69 -0.99
N LEU A 212 0.14 20.15 -0.66
CA LEU A 212 0.54 21.54 -0.88
C LEU A 212 0.48 21.95 -2.36
N ARG A 213 0.92 21.08 -3.29
CA ARG A 213 0.82 21.35 -4.74
C ARG A 213 -0.62 21.61 -5.15
N VAL A 214 -1.53 20.72 -4.74
CA VAL A 214 -2.97 20.87 -5.03
C VAL A 214 -3.48 22.19 -4.49
N LEU A 215 -3.26 22.48 -3.20
CA LEU A 215 -3.76 23.70 -2.55
C LEU A 215 -3.17 24.99 -3.15
N TYR A 216 -1.89 24.97 -3.51
CA TYR A 216 -1.18 26.12 -4.07
C TYR A 216 -1.72 26.54 -5.45
N HIS A 217 -2.23 25.58 -6.23
CA HIS A 217 -2.79 25.81 -7.55
C HIS A 217 -4.29 26.14 -7.53
N LEU A 218 -4.97 26.00 -6.40
CA LEU A 218 -6.37 26.42 -6.28
C LEU A 218 -6.53 27.96 -6.24
N PRO A 219 -7.62 28.52 -6.79
CA PRO A 219 -7.92 29.93 -6.68
C PRO A 219 -7.96 30.40 -5.22
N GLY A 220 -7.25 31.49 -4.92
CA GLY A 220 -7.16 32.04 -3.56
C GLY A 220 -6.26 31.27 -2.60
N ARG A 221 -5.66 30.14 -3.02
CA ARG A 221 -4.72 29.32 -2.25
C ARG A 221 -5.21 29.03 -0.82
N PRO A 222 -6.35 28.35 -0.67
CA PRO A 222 -6.90 28.04 0.65
C PRO A 222 -5.91 27.16 1.43
N ALA A 223 -5.82 27.39 2.74
CA ALA A 223 -5.10 26.49 3.64
C ALA A 223 -6.05 25.37 4.10
N SER A 224 -5.60 24.12 4.04
CA SER A 224 -6.33 22.99 4.62
C SER A 224 -6.35 23.07 6.16
N PRO A 225 -7.31 22.39 6.83
CA PRO A 225 -7.30 22.27 8.28
C PRO A 225 -5.95 21.77 8.84
N ASP A 226 -5.32 20.80 8.18
CA ASP A 226 -4.03 20.24 8.62
C ASP A 226 -2.89 21.25 8.47
N LEU A 227 -2.87 22.02 7.37
CA LEU A 227 -1.89 23.10 7.20
C LEU A 227 -2.09 24.19 8.25
N ILE A 228 -3.34 24.53 8.60
CA ILE A 228 -3.64 25.51 9.66
C ILE A 228 -3.12 24.99 11.01
N GLN A 229 -3.38 23.72 11.34
CA GLN A 229 -2.90 23.10 12.58
C GLN A 229 -1.37 23.04 12.63
N LEU A 230 -0.71 22.65 11.54
CA LEU A 230 0.75 22.65 11.42
C LEU A 230 1.32 24.06 11.66
N ARG A 231 0.73 25.09 11.06
CA ARG A 231 1.15 26.48 11.26
C ARG A 231 0.96 26.93 12.72
N ALA A 232 -0.15 26.55 13.35
CA ALA A 232 -0.38 26.84 14.77
C ALA A 232 0.66 26.15 15.66
N ARG A 233 0.99 24.89 15.36
CA ARG A 233 2.02 24.09 16.03
C ARG A 233 3.41 24.71 15.90
N ILE A 234 3.77 25.24 14.73
CA ILE A 234 5.04 25.95 14.54
C ILE A 234 5.06 27.26 15.34
N ARG A 235 3.95 28.01 15.36
CA ARG A 235 3.85 29.28 16.11
C ARG A 235 3.97 29.12 17.62
N SER A 236 3.68 27.95 18.18
CA SER A 236 3.89 27.71 19.62
C SER A 236 5.37 27.67 20.02
N GLY A 237 6.29 27.73 19.04
CA GLY A 237 7.70 28.06 19.29
C GLY A 237 8.58 26.90 19.73
N THR A 238 8.06 25.68 19.68
CA THR A 238 8.82 24.47 20.06
C THR A 238 9.39 23.75 18.86
N VAL A 239 9.11 24.17 17.61
CA VAL A 239 9.50 23.44 16.39
C VAL A 239 10.68 24.10 15.72
N ASP A 240 11.76 23.35 15.55
CA ASP A 240 13.05 23.76 15.03
C ASP A 240 13.48 22.95 13.82
N THR A 241 12.81 21.83 13.52
CA THR A 241 13.05 21.08 12.28
C THR A 241 11.76 20.51 11.74
N ILE A 242 11.59 20.56 10.43
CA ILE A 242 10.50 19.91 9.70
C ILE A 242 11.13 19.04 8.61
N GLY A 243 11.06 17.72 8.78
CA GLY A 243 11.46 16.74 7.79
C GLY A 243 10.25 16.21 7.04
N PHE A 244 10.42 15.88 5.77
CA PHE A 244 9.42 15.13 4.99
C PHE A 244 10.10 14.38 3.84
N VAL A 245 9.40 13.37 3.32
CA VAL A 245 9.82 12.65 2.12
C VAL A 245 8.97 13.14 0.95
N SER A 246 9.62 13.63 -0.10
CA SER A 246 8.98 13.97 -1.36
C SER A 246 8.94 12.73 -2.25
N TRP A 247 7.80 12.47 -2.88
CA TRP A 247 7.66 11.45 -3.91
C TRP A 247 7.38 12.10 -5.26
N ALA A 248 8.24 11.86 -6.24
CA ALA A 248 8.09 12.38 -7.59
C ALA A 248 8.65 11.39 -8.61
N ALA A 249 7.90 11.15 -9.70
CA ALA A 249 8.33 10.28 -10.82
C ALA A 249 8.83 8.88 -10.39
N GLY A 250 8.20 8.27 -9.37
CA GLY A 250 8.60 6.96 -8.87
C GLY A 250 9.86 6.96 -7.99
N HIS A 251 10.35 8.13 -7.60
CA HIS A 251 11.52 8.29 -6.73
C HIS A 251 11.16 9.02 -5.43
N PHE A 252 11.77 8.60 -4.32
CA PHE A 252 11.64 9.25 -3.02
C PHE A 252 12.91 10.06 -2.71
N SER A 253 12.75 11.31 -2.30
CA SER A 253 13.84 12.16 -1.81
C SER A 253 13.50 12.75 -0.45
N GLY A 254 14.52 13.00 0.37
CA GLY A 254 14.37 13.59 1.69
C GLY A 254 14.55 15.10 1.64
N VAL A 255 13.71 15.83 2.38
CA VAL A 255 13.84 17.27 2.57
C VAL A 255 13.76 17.59 4.06
N ASN A 256 14.73 18.34 4.56
CA ASN A 256 14.72 18.87 5.93
C ASN A 256 14.75 20.40 5.89
N LEU A 257 13.83 21.01 6.61
CA LEU A 257 13.77 22.44 6.84
C LEU A 257 14.15 22.72 8.30
N ILE A 258 15.30 23.35 8.49
CA ILE A 258 15.86 23.65 9.82
C ILE A 258 15.52 25.10 10.17
N CYS A 259 15.14 25.35 11.42
CA CYS A 259 14.96 26.69 11.99
C CYS A 259 16.35 27.33 12.05
N LEU A 260 16.51 28.46 11.36
CA LEU A 260 17.74 28.99 10.72
C LEU A 260 17.79 28.54 9.25
N PRO A 261 17.65 29.47 8.29
CA PRO A 261 17.03 29.32 6.96
C PRO A 261 17.76 28.33 6.03
N GLN A 262 17.83 27.07 6.42
CA GLN A 262 18.55 26.01 5.76
C GLN A 262 17.53 24.98 5.31
N LEU A 263 17.49 24.81 3.99
CA LEU A 263 16.75 23.76 3.34
C LEU A 263 17.77 22.75 2.83
N GLU A 264 17.75 21.57 3.45
CA GLU A 264 18.61 20.45 3.10
C GLU A 264 17.81 19.49 2.22
N HIS A 265 18.41 19.09 1.09
CA HIS A 265 17.84 18.12 0.17
C HIS A 265 18.78 16.95 0.01
N GLY A 266 18.22 15.75 0.13
CA GLY A 266 18.93 14.50 0.01
C GLY A 266 18.26 13.58 -1.00
N ASP A 267 18.99 13.21 -2.05
CA ASP A 267 18.48 12.39 -3.16
C ASP A 267 19.56 11.38 -3.57
N SER A 268 19.21 10.10 -3.58
CA SER A 268 20.18 9.03 -3.84
C SER A 268 20.59 8.93 -5.31
N LEU A 269 19.88 9.63 -6.21
CA LEU A 269 20.23 9.78 -7.62
C LEU A 269 20.93 11.12 -7.89
N HIS A 270 21.23 11.89 -6.84
CA HIS A 270 21.81 13.23 -6.90
C HIS A 270 21.00 14.20 -7.77
N LEU A 271 19.69 13.99 -7.89
CA LEU A 271 18.81 14.90 -8.60
C LEU A 271 18.64 16.21 -7.81
N PRO A 272 18.44 17.36 -8.49
CA PRO A 272 18.13 18.60 -7.81
C PRO A 272 16.75 18.52 -7.16
N ILE A 273 16.54 19.33 -6.12
CA ILE A 273 15.21 19.50 -5.53
C ILE A 273 14.21 19.99 -6.61
N GLY A 274 12.97 19.50 -6.54
CA GLY A 274 11.91 19.97 -7.43
C GLY A 274 11.77 21.51 -7.39
N ALA A 275 11.74 22.14 -8.56
CA ALA A 275 11.74 23.60 -8.69
C ALA A 275 10.52 24.28 -8.03
N ASP A 276 9.45 23.52 -7.85
CA ASP A 276 8.20 23.92 -7.19
C ASP A 276 8.25 23.84 -5.66
N ILE A 277 9.13 23.00 -5.08
CA ILE A 277 9.16 22.75 -3.63
C ILE A 277 9.44 24.03 -2.84
N VAL A 278 10.44 24.83 -3.23
CA VAL A 278 10.79 26.07 -2.50
C VAL A 278 9.62 27.08 -2.53
N PRO A 279 9.00 27.41 -3.67
CA PRO A 279 7.77 28.22 -3.71
C PRO A 279 6.64 27.69 -2.84
N LEU A 280 6.40 26.38 -2.83
CA LEU A 280 5.34 25.75 -2.03
C LEU A 280 5.59 25.93 -0.53
N LEU A 281 6.81 25.62 -0.07
CA LEU A 281 7.18 25.77 1.33
C LEU A 281 7.13 27.24 1.78
N ARG A 282 7.54 28.17 0.91
CA ARG A 282 7.45 29.63 1.17
C ARG A 282 6.03 30.08 1.40
N TRP A 283 5.10 29.58 0.59
CA TRP A 283 3.69 29.88 0.77
C TRP A 283 3.13 29.22 2.04
N ALA A 284 3.43 27.93 2.25
CA ALA A 284 2.94 27.17 3.40
C ALA A 284 3.36 27.79 4.74
N PHE A 285 4.61 28.26 4.83
CA PHE A 285 5.21 28.78 6.06
C PHE A 285 5.36 30.31 6.10
N LEU A 286 4.69 31.03 5.19
CA LEU A 286 4.74 32.49 5.14
C LEU A 286 4.37 33.13 6.49
N GLY A 287 5.25 33.96 7.03
CA GLY A 287 5.02 34.67 8.30
C GLY A 287 5.12 33.80 9.55
N LEU A 288 5.77 32.64 9.47
CA LEU A 288 6.14 31.84 10.64
C LEU A 288 7.57 32.19 11.10
N PRO A 289 7.79 32.44 12.40
CA PRO A 289 9.13 32.77 12.91
C PRO A 289 10.10 31.60 12.72
N GLY A 290 11.33 31.88 12.29
CA GLY A 290 12.39 30.87 12.12
C GLY A 290 12.35 30.07 10.83
N PHE A 291 11.29 30.20 10.02
CA PHE A 291 11.07 29.46 8.77
C PHE A 291 11.13 30.35 7.51
N GLU A 292 11.93 31.41 7.56
CA GLU A 292 12.21 32.25 6.39
C GLU A 292 13.06 31.47 5.37
N LEU A 293 12.46 31.00 4.27
CA LEU A 293 13.16 30.10 3.36
C LEU A 293 14.16 30.83 2.44
N PRO A 294 15.37 30.26 2.25
CA PRO A 294 16.38 30.82 1.35
C PRO A 294 15.89 30.85 -0.10
N ALA A 295 16.56 31.63 -0.96
CA ALA A 295 16.29 31.66 -2.40
C ALA A 295 16.51 30.30 -3.08
N THR A 296 17.42 29.50 -2.55
CA THR A 296 17.87 28.23 -3.12
C THR A 296 18.09 27.18 -2.02
N ALA A 297 17.79 25.91 -2.32
CA ALA A 297 18.12 24.79 -1.43
C ALA A 297 19.64 24.48 -1.47
N ARG A 298 20.17 23.90 -0.40
CA ARG A 298 21.51 23.29 -0.40
C ARG A 298 21.36 21.80 -0.68
N ALA A 299 22.09 21.31 -1.69
CA ALA A 299 22.23 19.88 -1.90
C ALA A 299 23.17 19.30 -0.84
N GLN A 300 22.75 18.21 -0.19
CA GLN A 300 23.66 17.37 0.60
C GLN A 300 24.07 16.17 -0.25
N SER A 301 25.38 15.94 -0.35
CA SER A 301 25.93 14.69 -0.85
C SER A 301 25.92 13.67 0.30
N PHE A 302 25.18 12.58 0.14
CA PHE A 302 25.33 11.39 0.98
C PHE A 302 26.50 10.52 0.52
#